data_AF-A0A8S2W4U1-F1
#
_entry.id   AF-A0A8S2W4U1-F1
#
_cell.length_a   1.000
_cell.length_b   1.000
_cell.length_c   1.000
_cell.angle_alpha   90.00
_cell.angle_beta   90.00
_cell.angle_gamma   90.00
#
_symmetry.space_group_name_H-M   'P 1'
#
loop_
_entity.id
_entity.type
_entity.pdbx_description
1 polymer ?
#
loop_
_entity_poly.entity_id
_entity_poly.type
_entity_poly.pdbx_seq_one_letter_code
_entity_poly.pdbx_strand_id
1 'polypeptide(L)'
;HLYNNQLMYLPRGIFNQLSHLQLFIIFHNIFNIFYRLLNANKITCVRGDALEGLEKLSLLSLYDNQLKTLANETFTPLKSIQTLHLARNPFICDCHLRWLNAYLRDKQIETSGVRCAAPRRMVKRKFGVLSDRKFRCRNRAEYELTAHSAQCGLRCPKFCQCNGTTVTCRGQQLQEIPNDIPIFT
;
A
#
# COMPACT_ATOMS: atom_id res chain seq x y z
N HIS A 1 -5.31 -23.92 1.10
CA HIS A 1 -4.13 -23.47 1.85
C HIS A 1 -3.37 -22.50 0.97
N LEU A 2 -3.46 -21.20 1.24
CA LEU A 2 -2.92 -20.13 0.39
C LEU A 2 -1.99 -19.19 1.21
N TYR A 3 -1.20 -19.80 2.10
CA TYR A 3 -0.01 -19.17 2.67
C TYR A 3 1.08 -19.22 1.59
N ASN A 4 1.92 -18.18 1.46
CA ASN A 4 3.04 -18.15 0.50
C ASN A 4 2.64 -18.03 -0.99
N ASN A 5 1.62 -17.23 -1.30
CA ASN A 5 1.34 -16.89 -2.71
C ASN A 5 2.20 -15.70 -3.10
N GLN A 6 2.80 -15.75 -4.28
CA GLN A 6 3.76 -14.76 -4.76
C GLN A 6 3.10 -13.42 -5.15
N LEU A 7 2.02 -13.02 -4.47
CA LEU A 7 1.25 -11.81 -4.73
C LEU A 7 2.13 -10.58 -4.49
N MET A 8 2.31 -9.80 -5.55
CA MET A 8 3.19 -8.63 -5.57
C MET A 8 2.40 -7.31 -5.45
N TYR A 9 1.09 -7.34 -5.73
CA TYR A 9 0.17 -6.19 -5.69
C TYR A 9 -1.26 -6.65 -5.32
N LEU A 10 -2.07 -5.73 -4.77
CA LEU A 10 -3.51 -5.91 -4.55
C LEU A 10 -4.28 -5.35 -5.77
N PRO A 11 -5.02 -6.19 -6.53
CA PRO A 11 -5.79 -5.73 -7.69
C PRO A 11 -7.04 -4.93 -7.29
N ARG A 12 -7.47 -4.03 -8.18
CA ARG A 12 -8.65 -3.17 -7.97
C ARG A 12 -9.90 -4.01 -7.77
N GLY A 13 -10.73 -3.61 -6.81
CA GLY A 13 -12.06 -4.20 -6.63
C GLY A 13 -12.05 -5.68 -6.23
N ILE A 14 -10.93 -6.21 -5.76
CA ILE A 14 -10.87 -7.57 -5.18
C ILE A 14 -11.85 -7.74 -4.01
N PHE A 15 -12.29 -6.62 -3.43
CA PHE A 15 -13.27 -6.55 -2.36
C PHE A 15 -14.64 -6.00 -2.77
N ASN A 16 -14.88 -5.71 -4.07
CA ASN A 16 -16.15 -5.14 -4.53
C ASN A 16 -17.34 -6.06 -4.28
N GLN A 17 -17.13 -7.39 -4.22
CA GLN A 17 -18.18 -8.36 -3.88
C GLN A 17 -18.45 -8.45 -2.37
N LEU A 18 -17.61 -7.85 -1.52
CA LEU A 18 -17.70 -7.93 -0.06
C LEU A 18 -18.46 -6.75 0.56
N SER A 19 -18.62 -5.66 -0.19
CA SER A 19 -19.42 -4.49 0.22
C SER A 19 -20.87 -4.86 0.55
N HIS A 20 -21.37 -5.95 -0.05
CA HIS A 20 -22.73 -6.48 0.15
C HIS A 20 -22.83 -7.55 1.26
N LEU A 21 -21.72 -8.11 1.75
CA LEU A 21 -21.76 -9.23 2.68
C LEU A 21 -21.95 -8.74 4.12
N GLN A 22 -23.20 -8.64 4.57
CA GLN A 22 -23.55 -8.22 5.94
C GLN A 22 -23.55 -9.38 6.96
N LEU A 23 -23.15 -10.61 6.58
CA LEU A 23 -23.22 -11.78 7.47
C LEU A 23 -21.91 -11.99 8.26
N PHE A 24 -21.97 -11.85 9.59
CA PHE A 24 -20.83 -11.94 10.52
C PHE A 24 -19.97 -13.22 10.37
N ILE A 25 -20.60 -14.36 10.06
CA ILE A 25 -19.91 -15.66 9.88
C ILE A 25 -19.16 -15.75 8.54
N ILE A 26 -19.76 -15.22 7.46
CA ILE A 26 -19.10 -15.13 6.16
C ILE A 26 -17.95 -14.12 6.25
N PHE A 27 -18.17 -13.00 6.92
CA PHE A 27 -17.11 -12.03 7.24
C PHE A 27 -15.98 -12.71 8.02
N HIS A 28 -16.23 -13.51 9.05
CA HIS A 28 -15.18 -14.18 9.83
C HIS A 28 -14.34 -15.19 9.02
N ASN A 29 -14.99 -15.98 8.14
CA ASN A 29 -14.30 -16.96 7.30
C ASN A 29 -13.52 -16.29 6.15
N ILE A 30 -14.14 -15.32 5.49
CA ILE A 30 -13.52 -14.53 4.43
C ILE A 30 -12.39 -13.66 5.01
N PHE A 31 -12.58 -13.06 6.18
CA PHE A 31 -11.56 -12.33 6.93
C PHE A 31 -10.40 -13.23 7.33
N ASN A 32 -10.62 -14.47 7.77
CA ASN A 32 -9.53 -15.43 8.02
C ASN A 32 -8.78 -15.82 6.76
N ILE A 33 -9.48 -15.96 5.62
CA ILE A 33 -8.88 -16.20 4.31
C ILE A 33 -8.06 -14.97 3.89
N PHE A 34 -8.57 -13.74 4.03
CA PHE A 34 -7.85 -12.49 3.71
C PHE A 34 -6.66 -12.23 4.63
N TYR A 35 -6.83 -12.43 5.93
CA TYR A 35 -5.75 -12.40 6.91
C TYR A 35 -4.65 -13.38 6.52
N ARG A 36 -4.99 -14.59 6.06
CA ARG A 36 -4.00 -15.56 5.55
C ARG A 36 -3.45 -15.23 4.15
N LEU A 37 -4.21 -14.55 3.29
CA LEU A 37 -3.83 -14.22 1.92
C LEU A 37 -2.91 -13.00 1.81
N LEU A 38 -2.91 -12.12 2.82
CA LEU A 38 -2.11 -10.89 2.79
C LEU A 38 -0.90 -10.95 3.72
N ASN A 39 -0.93 -11.73 4.79
CA ASN A 39 0.23 -11.91 5.65
C ASN A 39 1.29 -12.84 5.05
N ALA A 40 2.57 -12.50 5.20
CA ALA A 40 3.70 -13.30 4.69
C ALA A 40 3.67 -13.50 3.16
N ASN A 41 3.40 -12.43 2.41
CA ASN A 41 3.49 -12.41 0.94
C ASN A 41 4.58 -11.43 0.48
N LYS A 42 4.63 -11.15 -0.82
CA LYS A 42 5.64 -10.26 -1.42
C LYS A 42 5.03 -8.93 -1.88
N ILE A 43 4.01 -8.44 -1.18
CA ILE A 43 3.31 -7.23 -1.58
C ILE A 43 4.26 -6.04 -1.46
N THR A 44 4.53 -5.39 -2.58
CA THR A 44 5.41 -4.21 -2.64
C THR A 44 4.63 -2.90 -2.68
N CYS A 45 3.35 -2.94 -3.03
CA CYS A 45 2.50 -1.75 -3.07
C CYS A 45 1.01 -2.07 -2.87
N VAL A 46 0.29 -1.12 -2.27
CA VAL A 46 -1.17 -1.09 -2.11
C VAL A 46 -1.68 0.19 -2.76
N ARG A 47 -2.63 0.08 -3.69
CA ARG A 47 -3.27 1.25 -4.30
C ARG A 47 -4.33 1.83 -3.35
N GLY A 48 -4.54 3.14 -3.40
CA GLY A 48 -5.55 3.80 -2.57
C GLY A 48 -6.99 3.34 -2.89
N ASP A 49 -7.27 3.04 -4.15
CA ASP A 49 -8.58 2.54 -4.61
C ASP A 49 -8.80 1.05 -4.30
N ALA A 50 -7.74 0.31 -3.91
CA ALA A 50 -7.86 -1.12 -3.61
C ALA A 50 -8.67 -1.37 -2.33
N LEU A 51 -8.86 -0.37 -1.47
CA LEU A 51 -9.57 -0.49 -0.20
C LEU A 51 -10.93 0.21 -0.19
N GLU A 52 -11.38 0.72 -1.35
CA GLU A 52 -12.72 1.30 -1.49
C GLU A 52 -13.81 0.28 -1.17
N GLY A 53 -14.89 0.75 -0.53
CA GLY A 53 -16.03 -0.09 -0.13
C GLY A 53 -15.83 -0.91 1.15
N LEU A 54 -14.62 -0.92 1.74
CA LEU A 54 -14.31 -1.63 2.98
C LEU A 54 -14.57 -0.81 4.25
N GLU A 55 -15.64 -0.02 4.27
CA GLU A 55 -15.89 0.93 5.36
C GLU A 55 -16.07 0.26 6.73
N LYS A 56 -16.62 -0.98 6.74
CA LYS A 56 -16.91 -1.77 7.94
C LYS A 56 -15.75 -2.66 8.41
N LEU A 57 -14.61 -2.63 7.72
CA LEU A 57 -13.47 -3.50 8.05
C LEU A 57 -12.85 -3.06 9.39
N SER A 58 -12.82 -3.95 10.37
CA SER A 58 -12.28 -3.67 11.72
C SER A 58 -10.80 -4.01 11.87
N LEU A 59 -10.27 -4.94 11.08
CA LEU A 59 -8.86 -5.30 11.08
C LEU A 59 -8.36 -5.57 9.67
N LEU A 60 -7.20 -5.03 9.37
CA LEU A 60 -6.45 -5.31 8.14
C LEU A 60 -5.03 -5.70 8.51
N SER A 61 -4.56 -6.80 7.94
CA SER A 61 -3.22 -7.33 8.21
C SER A 61 -2.43 -7.38 6.91
N LEU A 62 -1.35 -6.61 6.86
CA LEU A 62 -0.33 -6.59 5.80
C LEU A 62 1.04 -6.97 6.39
N TYR A 63 1.03 -7.81 7.42
CA TYR A 63 2.21 -8.20 8.18
C TYR A 63 3.17 -9.04 7.33
N ASP A 64 4.47 -8.83 7.51
CA ASP A 64 5.54 -9.58 6.83
C ASP A 64 5.42 -9.52 5.29
N ASN A 65 5.32 -8.31 4.75
CA ASN A 65 5.35 -8.03 3.32
C ASN A 65 6.60 -7.21 2.95
N GLN A 66 6.63 -6.69 1.72
CA GLN A 66 7.75 -5.93 1.17
C GLN A 66 7.40 -4.45 0.94
N LEU A 67 6.46 -3.91 1.72
CA LEU A 67 6.04 -2.52 1.60
C LEU A 67 7.14 -1.57 2.06
N LYS A 68 7.59 -0.72 1.14
CA LYS A 68 8.56 0.36 1.42
C LYS A 68 7.87 1.67 1.75
N THR A 69 6.68 1.90 1.20
CA THR A 69 5.86 3.09 1.41
C THR A 69 4.40 2.77 1.12
N LEU A 70 3.51 3.73 1.37
CA LEU A 70 2.09 3.68 1.04
C LEU A 70 1.67 5.05 0.51
N ALA A 71 0.77 5.06 -0.49
CA ALA A 71 0.21 6.29 -1.00
C ALA A 71 -0.52 7.04 0.10
N ASN A 72 -0.51 8.38 0.04
CA ASN A 72 -1.28 9.17 0.97
C ASN A 72 -2.75 8.73 0.93
N GLU A 73 -3.40 8.72 2.08
CA GLU A 73 -4.84 8.42 2.20
C GLU A 73 -5.24 6.99 1.78
N THR A 74 -4.28 6.06 1.66
CA THR A 74 -4.58 4.64 1.32
C THR A 74 -5.62 4.03 2.27
N PHE A 75 -5.63 4.43 3.54
CA PHE A 75 -6.56 3.90 4.56
C PHE A 75 -7.79 4.77 4.81
N THR A 76 -7.98 5.87 4.06
CA THR A 76 -9.14 6.76 4.21
C THR A 76 -10.49 6.04 4.04
N PRO A 77 -10.65 5.05 3.13
CA PRO A 77 -11.91 4.31 3.02
C PRO A 77 -12.29 3.48 4.27
N LEU A 78 -11.32 3.14 5.13
CA LEU A 78 -11.51 2.23 6.25
C LEU A 78 -12.04 2.95 7.51
N LYS A 79 -13.33 3.27 7.53
CA LYS A 79 -13.95 4.09 8.60
C LYS A 79 -14.03 3.37 9.96
N SER A 80 -14.20 2.05 9.97
CA SER A 80 -14.35 1.24 11.20
C SER A 80 -13.08 0.51 11.65
N ILE A 81 -11.92 0.86 11.09
CA ILE A 81 -10.66 0.16 11.39
C ILE A 81 -10.22 0.38 12.84
N GLN A 82 -9.86 -0.72 13.50
CA GLN A 82 -9.36 -0.73 14.89
C GLN A 82 -7.95 -1.30 14.98
N THR A 83 -7.57 -2.21 14.06
CA THR A 83 -6.28 -2.89 14.09
C THR A 83 -5.64 -2.93 12.69
N LEU A 84 -4.40 -2.46 12.58
CA LEU A 84 -3.61 -2.44 11.33
C LEU A 84 -2.25 -3.11 11.52
N HIS A 85 -2.15 -4.41 11.26
CA HIS A 85 -0.86 -5.08 11.36
C HIS A 85 0.01 -4.77 10.13
N LEU A 86 0.96 -3.84 10.25
CA LEU A 86 1.91 -3.51 9.18
C LEU A 86 3.36 -3.89 9.54
N ALA A 87 3.58 -4.53 10.69
CA ALA A 87 4.93 -4.90 11.13
C ALA A 87 5.60 -5.88 10.16
N ARG A 88 6.93 -5.98 10.24
CA ARG A 88 7.79 -6.73 9.30
C ARG A 88 7.67 -6.28 7.84
N ASN A 89 7.52 -4.98 7.61
CA ASN A 89 7.67 -4.36 6.29
C ASN A 89 8.89 -3.43 6.27
N PRO A 90 9.63 -3.33 5.14
CA PRO A 90 10.82 -2.49 5.02
C PRO A 90 10.48 -1.00 4.81
N PHE A 91 9.67 -0.39 5.69
CA PHE A 91 9.22 0.99 5.53
C PHE A 91 10.35 2.03 5.55
N ILE A 92 10.30 2.93 4.58
CA ILE A 92 11.18 4.08 4.44
C ILE A 92 10.48 5.30 5.05
N CYS A 93 10.84 5.66 6.28
CA CYS A 93 10.25 6.74 7.06
C CYS A 93 10.77 8.13 6.65
N ASP A 94 10.46 8.50 5.41
CA ASP A 94 10.75 9.79 4.79
C ASP A 94 9.51 10.71 4.82
N CYS A 95 9.47 11.75 3.99
CA CYS A 95 8.33 12.67 3.96
C CYS A 95 7.02 12.05 3.46
N HIS A 96 7.07 10.95 2.68
CA HIS A 96 5.88 10.29 2.11
C HIS A 96 5.12 9.45 3.12
N LEU A 97 5.80 8.83 4.10
CA LEU A 97 5.12 8.08 5.18
C LEU A 97 4.73 8.95 6.39
N ARG A 98 4.91 10.27 6.31
CA ARG A 98 4.52 11.21 7.37
C ARG A 98 3.03 11.13 7.71
N TRP A 99 2.18 11.04 6.68
CA TRP A 99 0.73 10.94 6.86
C TRP A 99 0.37 9.70 7.67
N LEU A 100 1.03 8.56 7.41
CA LEU A 100 0.75 7.30 8.09
C LEU A 100 1.05 7.41 9.58
N ASN A 101 2.16 8.06 9.94
CA ASN A 101 2.49 8.28 11.34
C ASN A 101 1.47 9.18 12.05
N ALA A 102 0.97 10.22 11.38
CA ALA A 102 -0.08 11.08 11.91
C ALA A 102 -1.41 10.32 12.06
N TYR A 103 -1.82 9.59 11.03
CA TYR A 103 -3.04 8.78 10.99
C TYR A 103 -3.09 7.74 12.12
N LEU A 104 -2.00 6.96 12.29
CA LEU A 104 -1.92 5.93 13.33
C LEU A 104 -1.96 6.52 14.74
N ARG A 105 -1.38 7.72 14.93
CA ARG A 105 -1.40 8.42 16.22
C ARG A 105 -2.79 8.96 16.55
N ASP A 106 -3.43 9.61 15.58
CA ASP A 106 -4.76 10.21 15.73
C ASP A 106 -5.83 9.15 16.05
N LYS A 107 -5.82 8.04 15.30
CA LYS A 107 -6.80 6.96 15.44
C LYS A 107 -6.47 5.96 16.55
N GLN A 108 -5.33 6.08 17.23
CA GLN A 108 -4.84 5.14 18.26
C GLN A 108 -4.89 3.67 17.82
N ILE A 109 -4.58 3.40 16.54
CA ILE A 109 -4.71 2.06 15.96
C ILE A 109 -3.59 1.16 16.48
N GLU A 110 -3.94 -0.06 16.91
CA GLU A 110 -2.96 -1.10 17.23
C GLU A 110 -2.25 -1.54 15.94
N THR A 111 -0.92 -1.49 15.94
CA THR A 111 -0.12 -1.70 14.72
C THR A 111 0.78 -2.92 14.75
N SER A 112 0.75 -3.70 15.84
CA SER A 112 1.76 -4.72 16.14
C SER A 112 3.19 -4.16 16.19
N GLY A 113 3.34 -2.88 16.49
CA GLY A 113 4.64 -2.23 16.64
C GLY A 113 5.41 -2.04 15.33
N VAL A 114 4.78 -1.45 14.32
CA VAL A 114 5.42 -1.03 13.06
C VAL A 114 6.69 -0.22 13.31
N ARG A 115 7.76 -0.53 12.56
CA ARG A 115 9.06 0.13 12.67
C ARG A 115 9.60 0.56 11.31
N CYS A 116 10.38 1.63 11.33
CA CYS A 116 11.14 2.07 10.17
C CYS A 116 12.32 1.13 9.89
N ALA A 117 12.52 0.77 8.62
CA ALA A 117 13.72 0.09 8.12
C ALA A 117 14.73 1.08 7.50
N ALA A 118 14.26 2.24 7.05
CA ALA A 118 15.08 3.32 6.53
C ALA A 118 14.41 4.67 6.83
N PRO A 119 15.11 5.81 6.63
CA PRO A 119 16.57 5.94 6.45
C PRO A 119 17.34 5.50 7.71
N ARG A 120 18.69 5.37 7.64
CA ARG A 120 19.55 4.89 8.75
C ARG A 120 19.24 5.53 10.12
N ARG A 121 18.96 6.83 10.14
CA ARG A 121 18.60 7.62 11.34
C ARG A 121 17.27 7.20 12.00
N MET A 122 16.38 6.54 11.25
CA MET A 122 15.05 6.13 11.68
C MET A 122 14.95 4.64 11.99
N VAL A 123 15.96 3.83 11.64
CA VAL A 123 15.94 2.36 11.77
C VAL A 123 15.47 1.93 13.17
N LYS A 124 14.57 0.93 13.22
CA LYS A 124 13.95 0.34 14.43
C LYS A 124 13.04 1.27 15.24
N ARG A 125 12.91 2.55 14.88
CA ARG A 125 11.99 3.49 15.56
C ARG A 125 10.54 3.14 15.21
N LYS A 126 9.66 3.22 16.22
CA LYS A 126 8.24 2.86 16.11
C LYS A 126 7.41 4.02 15.55
N PHE A 127 6.41 3.69 14.73
CA PHE A 127 5.35 4.63 14.34
C PHE A 127 4.48 5.01 15.54
N GLY A 128 3.76 6.13 15.46
CA GLY A 128 2.90 6.66 16.52
C GLY A 128 3.67 7.36 17.64
N VAL A 129 4.88 6.90 17.96
CA VAL A 129 5.76 7.51 18.99
C VAL A 129 6.62 8.64 18.40
N LEU A 130 7.04 8.52 17.14
CA LEU A 130 7.88 9.51 16.48
C LEU A 130 7.10 10.80 16.19
N SER A 131 7.74 11.97 16.31
CA SER A 131 7.18 13.24 15.82
C SER A 131 7.14 13.28 14.28
N ASP A 132 6.05 13.78 13.72
CA ASP A 132 5.83 13.91 12.27
C ASP A 132 6.92 14.76 11.60
N ARG A 133 7.51 15.71 12.34
CA ARG A 133 8.60 16.57 11.85
C ARG A 133 9.88 15.80 11.50
N LYS A 134 10.05 14.56 11.97
CA LYS A 134 11.21 13.70 11.65
C LYS A 134 11.11 13.02 10.29
N PHE A 135 9.91 12.94 9.72
CA PHE A 135 9.61 12.37 8.41
C PHE A 135 9.92 13.43 7.33
N ARG A 136 11.11 13.37 6.74
CA ARG A 136 11.64 14.36 5.79
C ARG A 136 12.38 13.65 4.65
N CYS A 137 12.16 14.13 3.43
CA CYS A 137 12.95 13.80 2.25
C CYS A 137 14.09 14.82 2.13
N ARG A 138 15.33 14.38 1.93
CA ARG A 138 16.50 15.29 1.87
C ARG A 138 16.77 15.83 0.48
N ASN A 139 16.49 15.06 -0.56
CA ASN A 139 16.72 15.47 -1.94
C ASN A 139 15.68 14.83 -2.89
N ARG A 140 15.70 15.29 -4.14
CA ARG A 140 14.78 14.85 -5.19
C ARG A 140 14.92 13.35 -5.52
N ALA A 141 16.13 12.82 -5.52
CA ALA A 141 16.37 11.40 -5.77
C ALA A 141 15.77 10.49 -4.69
N GLU A 142 15.89 10.85 -3.41
CA GLU A 142 15.26 10.15 -2.28
C GLU A 142 13.73 10.23 -2.38
N TYR A 143 13.20 11.39 -2.77
CA TYR A 143 11.77 11.59 -2.98
C TYR A 143 11.22 10.67 -4.10
N GLU A 144 11.87 10.64 -5.26
CA GLU A 144 11.43 9.87 -6.43
C GLU A 144 11.45 8.36 -6.18
N LEU A 145 12.43 7.85 -5.40
CA LEU A 145 12.55 6.43 -5.06
C LEU A 145 11.28 5.87 -4.37
N THR A 146 10.77 6.62 -3.41
CA THR A 146 9.56 6.24 -2.64
C THR A 146 8.29 6.66 -3.36
N ALA A 147 8.25 7.81 -4.04
CA ALA A 147 7.05 8.25 -4.75
C ALA A 147 6.53 7.16 -5.71
N HIS A 148 7.39 6.64 -6.59
CA HIS A 148 7.02 5.59 -7.55
C HIS A 148 6.61 4.27 -6.91
N SER A 149 7.20 3.94 -5.76
CA SER A 149 6.83 2.74 -4.99
C SER A 149 5.42 2.87 -4.41
N ALA A 150 4.94 4.08 -4.13
CA ALA A 150 3.58 4.34 -3.69
C ALA A 150 2.54 4.26 -4.82
N GLN A 151 2.96 4.41 -6.09
CA GLN A 151 2.09 4.31 -7.27
C GLN A 151 2.09 2.91 -7.94
N CYS A 152 2.53 1.88 -7.21
CA CYS A 152 2.46 0.47 -7.63
C CYS A 152 3.01 0.18 -9.03
N GLY A 153 4.11 0.84 -9.41
CA GLY A 153 4.76 0.56 -10.69
C GLY A 153 4.06 1.13 -11.92
N LEU A 154 3.18 2.13 -11.76
CA LEU A 154 2.77 3.01 -12.86
C LEU A 154 3.98 3.86 -13.30
N ARG A 155 4.95 3.25 -14.00
CA ARG A 155 5.93 3.98 -14.79
C ARG A 155 5.29 4.20 -16.14
N CYS A 156 4.93 5.44 -16.45
CA CYS A 156 4.47 5.75 -17.78
C CYS A 156 5.66 5.59 -18.75
N PRO A 157 5.54 4.77 -19.82
CA PRO A 157 6.61 4.65 -20.79
C PRO A 157 6.96 6.02 -21.35
N LYS A 158 8.25 6.25 -21.64
CA LYS A 158 8.65 7.46 -22.37
C LYS A 158 7.88 7.49 -23.69
N PHE A 159 7.34 8.66 -24.06
CA PHE A 159 6.50 8.89 -25.25
C PHE A 159 5.05 8.35 -25.17
N CYS A 160 4.58 7.93 -24.00
CA CYS A 160 3.17 7.59 -23.76
C CYS A 160 2.52 8.58 -22.77
N GLN A 161 1.21 8.78 -22.88
CA GLN A 161 0.38 9.45 -21.89
C GLN A 161 -0.33 8.41 -21.04
N CYS A 162 -0.20 8.50 -19.72
CA CYS A 162 -0.86 7.58 -18.79
C CYS A 162 -1.89 8.35 -17.98
N ASN A 163 -3.15 7.90 -18.03
CA ASN A 163 -4.24 8.43 -17.23
C ASN A 163 -4.85 7.28 -16.41
N GLY A 164 -4.54 7.20 -15.12
CA GLY A 164 -4.90 6.04 -14.30
C GLY A 164 -4.19 4.77 -14.76
N THR A 165 -4.94 3.75 -15.19
CA THR A 165 -4.39 2.51 -15.80
C THR A 165 -4.35 2.55 -17.33
N THR A 166 -4.96 3.55 -17.96
CA THR A 166 -4.98 3.67 -19.41
C THR A 166 -3.68 4.28 -19.90
N VAL A 167 -2.95 3.52 -20.72
CA VAL A 167 -1.73 3.97 -21.39
C VAL A 167 -2.03 4.24 -22.86
N THR A 168 -1.89 5.50 -23.27
CA THR A 168 -2.14 5.95 -24.64
C THR A 168 -0.83 6.38 -25.30
N CYS A 169 -0.43 5.66 -26.35
CA CYS A 169 0.81 5.95 -27.10
C CYS A 169 0.54 6.34 -28.57
N ARG A 170 -0.64 6.87 -28.89
CA ARG A 170 -1.10 7.11 -30.27
C ARG A 170 -0.33 8.27 -30.93
N GLY A 171 0.12 8.06 -32.17
CA GLY A 171 0.75 9.11 -33.00
C GLY A 171 2.26 9.30 -32.80
N GLN A 172 2.95 8.39 -32.10
CA GLN A 172 4.34 8.57 -31.68
C GLN A 172 5.37 7.71 -32.45
N GLN A 173 5.01 7.18 -33.63
CA GLN A 173 5.90 6.40 -34.52
C GLN A 173 6.72 5.28 -33.82
N LEU A 174 6.18 4.67 -32.77
CA LEU A 174 6.80 3.53 -32.11
C LEU A 174 6.85 2.35 -33.08
N GLN A 175 8.05 1.88 -33.41
CA GLN A 175 8.26 0.68 -34.25
C GLN A 175 8.02 -0.62 -33.47
N GLU A 176 8.05 -0.53 -32.13
CA GLU A 176 7.94 -1.65 -31.20
C GLU A 176 7.16 -1.22 -29.95
N ILE A 177 6.49 -2.19 -29.31
CA ILE A 177 5.78 -1.97 -28.06
C ILE A 177 6.83 -1.73 -26.94
N PRO A 178 6.79 -0.60 -26.20
CA PRO A 178 7.78 -0.33 -25.15
C PRO A 178 7.74 -1.40 -24.05
N ASN A 179 8.92 -1.89 -23.64
CA ASN A 179 9.06 -2.88 -22.56
C ASN A 179 8.64 -2.37 -21.18
N ASP A 180 8.44 -1.06 -21.05
CA ASP A 180 8.09 -0.36 -19.81
C ASP A 180 6.57 -0.13 -19.63
N ILE A 181 5.72 -0.83 -20.39
CA ILE A 181 4.27 -0.73 -20.21
C ILE A 181 3.90 -1.29 -18.83
N PRO A 182 3.19 -0.53 -17.99
CA PRO A 182 2.61 -1.02 -16.76
C PRO A 182 1.82 -2.30 -17.05
N ILE A 183 2.17 -3.39 -16.36
CA ILE A 183 1.64 -4.75 -16.59
C ILE A 183 0.12 -4.84 -16.24
N PHE A 184 -0.49 -3.72 -15.85
CA PHE A 184 -1.86 -3.63 -15.34
C PHE A 184 -2.62 -2.48 -16.03
N THR A 185 -3.23 -2.81 -17.17
CA THR A 185 -4.30 -2.03 -17.83
C THR A 185 -5.65 -2.29 -17.17
#